data_AF-K9FYH1-F1
#
_entry.id   AF-K9FYH1-F1
#
_cell.length_a   1.000
_cell.length_b   1.000
_cell.length_c   1.000
_cell.angle_alpha   90.00
_cell.angle_beta   90.00
_cell.angle_gamma   90.00
#
_symmetry.space_group_name_H-M   'P 1'
#
loop_
_entity.id
_entity.type
_entity.pdbx_description
1 polymer ?
#
loop_
_entity_poly.entity_id
_entity_poly.type
_entity_poly.pdbx_seq_one_letter_code
_entity_poly.pdbx_strand_id
1 'polypeptide(L)'
;MKFLASLLLLATSAIAAPVTITTRQSKRFHLKSTGATNENHNNLYVYAYHTGAGLNDAVLTKDASIASPIYLNGTNALVDLKTEFSWGLIATGDTNYGSWEPIVINAGSGGSSGYSIKGDSTFQWSESSGFGGWLVCDWYHNAPQLFYLNRYYTATIPSSCSKVQLKIEYI
;
A
#
# COMPACT_ATOMS: atom_id res chain seq x y z
N MET A 1 -46.77 -57.73 -22.38
CA MET A 1 -46.15 -57.14 -21.18
C MET A 1 -45.99 -55.65 -21.42
N LYS A 2 -46.70 -54.79 -20.69
CA LYS A 2 -46.58 -53.32 -20.79
C LYS A 2 -46.16 -52.81 -19.41
N PHE A 3 -44.94 -52.31 -19.28
CA PHE A 3 -44.51 -51.56 -18.10
C PHE A 3 -44.50 -50.07 -18.47
N LEU A 4 -45.42 -49.31 -17.88
CA LEU A 4 -45.40 -47.86 -17.87
C LEU A 4 -44.74 -47.43 -16.56
N ALA A 5 -43.52 -46.91 -16.64
CA ALA A 5 -42.85 -46.28 -15.51
C ALA A 5 -43.09 -44.77 -15.58
N SER A 6 -43.87 -44.24 -14.65
CA SER A 6 -44.10 -42.80 -14.49
C SER A 6 -42.95 -42.19 -13.68
N LEU A 7 -42.14 -41.34 -14.31
CA LEU A 7 -41.08 -40.59 -13.65
C LEU A 7 -41.61 -39.23 -13.19
N LEU A 8 -41.79 -39.05 -11.87
CA LEU A 8 -42.14 -37.77 -11.26
C LEU A 8 -40.88 -36.92 -11.07
N LEU A 9 -40.81 -35.77 -11.77
CA LEU A 9 -39.79 -34.75 -11.59
C LEU A 9 -40.21 -33.77 -10.48
N LEU A 10 -39.50 -33.76 -9.35
CA LEU A 10 -39.60 -32.70 -8.34
C LEU A 10 -38.74 -31.51 -8.76
N ALA A 11 -39.36 -30.39 -9.13
CA ALA A 11 -38.68 -29.11 -9.31
C ALA A 11 -38.56 -28.39 -7.96
N THR A 12 -37.34 -28.27 -7.44
CA THR A 12 -37.05 -27.43 -6.27
C THR A 12 -36.64 -26.03 -6.75
N SER A 13 -37.50 -25.04 -6.51
CA SER A 13 -37.20 -23.63 -6.76
C SER A 13 -36.33 -23.09 -5.62
N ALA A 14 -35.04 -22.87 -5.89
CA ALA A 14 -34.16 -22.15 -4.99
C ALA A 14 -34.50 -20.66 -5.00
N ILE A 15 -34.98 -20.13 -3.86
CA ILE A 15 -35.17 -18.69 -3.68
C ILE A 15 -33.79 -18.09 -3.42
N ALA A 16 -33.22 -17.41 -4.42
CA ALA A 16 -32.01 -16.62 -4.25
C ALA A 16 -32.35 -15.34 -3.48
N ALA A 17 -31.99 -15.27 -2.19
CA ALA A 17 -32.04 -14.02 -1.45
C ALA A 17 -30.93 -13.09 -1.96
N PRO A 18 -31.21 -11.80 -2.24
CA PRO A 18 -30.17 -10.85 -2.59
C PRO A 18 -29.24 -10.65 -1.39
N VAL A 19 -28.01 -11.12 -1.50
CA VAL A 19 -26.93 -10.77 -0.56
C VAL A 19 -26.65 -9.28 -0.76
N THR A 20 -27.05 -8.45 0.20
CA THR A 20 -26.69 -7.04 0.22
C THR A 20 -25.19 -6.94 0.50
N ILE A 21 -24.36 -6.92 -0.55
CA ILE A 21 -22.95 -6.56 -0.43
C ILE A 21 -22.91 -5.06 -0.16
N THR A 22 -23.00 -4.66 1.10
CA THR A 22 -22.47 -3.35 1.50
C THR A 22 -20.98 -3.40 1.24
N THR A 23 -20.53 -2.82 0.13
CA THR A 23 -19.13 -2.50 -0.07
C THR A 23 -18.74 -1.56 1.07
N ARG A 24 -18.10 -2.09 2.12
CA ARG A 24 -17.47 -1.25 3.14
C ARG A 24 -16.45 -0.41 2.40
N GLN A 25 -16.77 0.86 2.17
CA GLN A 25 -15.81 1.79 1.61
C GLN A 25 -14.61 1.82 2.56
N SER A 26 -13.45 1.42 2.06
CA SER A 26 -12.23 1.46 2.86
C SER A 26 -11.98 2.90 3.31
N LYS A 27 -11.82 3.07 4.62
CA LYS A 27 -11.49 4.38 5.20
C LYS A 27 -10.16 4.85 4.62
N ARG A 28 -10.11 6.13 4.26
CA ARG A 28 -8.90 6.77 3.76
C ARG A 28 -8.06 7.27 4.93
N PHE A 29 -6.75 7.29 4.72
CA PHE A 29 -5.79 7.78 5.69
C PHE A 29 -4.57 8.37 4.99
N HIS A 30 -3.83 9.21 5.69
CA HIS A 30 -2.48 9.59 5.33
C HIS A 30 -1.46 8.69 6.02
N LEU A 31 -0.27 8.57 5.44
CA LEU A 31 0.88 7.93 6.07
C LEU A 31 1.85 8.98 6.56
N LYS A 32 2.20 8.91 7.84
CA LYS A 32 3.10 9.85 8.51
C LYS A 32 4.32 9.15 9.10
N SER A 33 5.50 9.71 8.86
CA SER A 33 6.75 9.21 9.42
C SER A 33 6.92 9.59 10.89
N THR A 34 7.42 8.66 11.69
CA THR A 34 7.70 8.83 13.12
C THR A 34 8.88 7.98 13.58
N GLY A 35 9.47 8.30 14.73
CA GLY A 35 10.54 7.50 15.34
C GLY A 35 11.88 7.53 14.60
N ALA A 36 12.08 8.52 13.72
CA ALA A 36 13.35 8.75 13.05
C ALA A 36 14.41 9.28 14.01
N THR A 37 15.67 8.87 13.80
CA THR A 37 16.83 9.45 14.51
C THR A 37 17.14 10.87 14.06
N ASN A 38 16.91 11.19 12.78
CA ASN A 38 16.93 12.56 12.29
C ASN A 38 15.52 13.16 12.44
N GLU A 39 15.38 14.17 13.30
CA GLU A 39 14.09 14.82 13.57
C GLU A 39 13.44 15.44 12.33
N ASN A 40 14.22 15.80 11.30
CA ASN A 40 13.66 16.30 10.04
C ASN A 40 12.92 15.23 9.24
N HIS A 41 13.14 13.94 9.54
CA HIS A 41 12.39 12.82 8.95
C HIS A 41 11.14 12.44 9.74
N ASN A 42 10.83 13.13 10.84
CA ASN A 42 9.60 12.94 11.61
C ASN A 42 8.50 13.90 11.14
N ASN A 43 7.24 13.48 11.31
CA ASN A 43 6.04 14.25 10.96
C ASN A 43 5.96 14.64 9.48
N LEU A 44 6.48 13.78 8.61
CA LEU A 44 6.35 13.94 7.16
C LEU A 44 5.26 13.01 6.62
N TYR A 45 4.47 13.51 5.68
CA TYR A 45 3.35 12.83 5.06
C TYR A 45 3.71 12.36 3.66
N VAL A 46 3.35 11.12 3.34
CA VAL A 46 3.62 10.52 2.01
C VAL A 46 2.71 11.15 0.95
N TYR A 47 3.28 11.49 -0.20
CA TYR A 47 2.54 11.88 -1.40
C TYR A 47 3.18 11.33 -2.68
N ALA A 48 2.37 11.24 -3.74
CA ALA A 48 2.81 10.84 -5.07
C ALA A 48 3.51 12.02 -5.77
N TYR A 49 4.84 11.95 -5.88
CA TYR A 49 5.61 12.93 -6.65
C TYR A 49 5.79 12.46 -8.09
N HIS A 50 5.17 13.18 -9.02
CA HIS A 50 5.12 12.78 -10.42
C HIS A 50 6.49 12.84 -11.10
N THR A 51 6.93 11.68 -11.60
CA THR A 51 8.19 11.52 -12.34
C THR A 51 7.98 11.31 -13.85
N GLY A 52 6.72 11.21 -14.30
CA GLY A 52 6.36 11.13 -15.72
C GLY A 52 5.54 9.88 -16.06
N ALA A 53 4.74 9.94 -17.13
CA ALA A 53 4.07 8.78 -17.74
C ALA A 53 3.30 7.84 -16.77
N GLY A 54 2.62 8.41 -15.78
CA GLY A 54 1.88 7.61 -14.78
C GLY A 54 2.78 6.98 -13.72
N LEU A 55 4.02 7.44 -13.59
CA LEU A 55 4.97 7.04 -12.56
C LEU A 55 5.10 8.14 -11.51
N ASN A 56 5.21 7.71 -10.26
CA ASN A 56 5.53 8.61 -9.15
C ASN A 56 6.46 7.92 -8.17
N ASP A 57 7.34 8.70 -7.54
CA ASP A 57 8.02 8.25 -6.34
C ASP A 57 7.16 8.57 -5.11
N ALA A 58 7.23 7.73 -4.08
CA ALA A 58 6.65 8.06 -2.78
C ALA A 58 7.59 9.03 -2.05
N VAL A 59 7.25 10.31 -2.07
CA VAL A 59 8.00 11.39 -1.42
C VAL A 59 7.27 11.78 -0.13
N LEU A 60 7.98 12.39 0.82
CA LEU A 60 7.41 12.87 2.07
C LEU A 60 7.51 14.39 2.19
N THR A 61 6.48 15.01 2.78
CA THR A 61 6.38 16.47 2.96
C THR A 61 5.89 16.84 4.36
N LYS A 62 6.21 18.03 4.86
CA LYS A 62 5.57 18.57 6.08
C LYS A 62 4.15 19.08 5.82
N ASP A 63 3.80 19.36 4.57
CA ASP A 63 2.50 19.88 4.20
C ASP A 63 1.48 18.74 4.07
N ALA A 64 0.68 18.56 5.12
CA ALA A 64 -0.38 17.57 5.13
C ALA A 64 -1.48 17.83 4.06
N SER A 65 -1.60 19.04 3.53
CA SER A 65 -2.65 19.38 2.56
C SER A 65 -2.44 18.75 1.18
N ILE A 66 -1.18 18.40 0.85
CA ILE A 66 -0.83 17.71 -0.40
C ILE A 66 -0.55 16.22 -0.18
N ALA A 67 -0.68 15.73 1.06
CA ALA A 67 -0.50 14.32 1.38
C ALA A 67 -1.48 13.46 0.59
N SER A 68 -1.01 12.37 0.01
CA SER A 68 -1.89 11.52 -0.79
C SER A 68 -2.80 10.68 0.12
N PRO A 69 -4.13 10.68 -0.09
CA PRO A 69 -5.03 9.78 0.63
C PRO A 69 -4.81 8.34 0.18
N ILE A 70 -4.69 7.43 1.13
CA ILE A 70 -4.43 6.00 0.90
C ILE A 70 -5.58 5.18 1.49
N TYR A 71 -5.92 4.06 0.86
CA TYR A 71 -6.85 3.08 1.40
C TYR A 71 -6.39 1.66 1.10
N LEU A 72 -6.79 0.71 1.94
CA LEU A 72 -6.53 -0.71 1.72
C LEU A 72 -7.64 -1.36 0.88
N ASN A 73 -7.28 -2.07 -0.17
CA ASN A 73 -8.16 -2.99 -0.89
C ASN A 73 -7.61 -4.42 -0.73
N GLY A 74 -8.17 -5.15 0.25
CA GLY A 74 -7.54 -6.37 0.73
C GLY A 74 -6.19 -6.05 1.39
N THR A 75 -5.12 -6.64 0.88
CA THR A 75 -3.73 -6.37 1.33
C THR A 75 -2.97 -5.44 0.38
N ASN A 76 -3.65 -4.84 -0.59
CA ASN A 76 -3.05 -3.84 -1.48
C ASN A 76 -3.33 -2.43 -0.92
N ALA A 77 -2.32 -1.56 -0.95
CA ALA A 77 -2.48 -0.14 -0.63
C ALA A 77 -2.63 0.66 -1.93
N LEU A 78 -3.76 1.35 -2.05
CA LEU A 78 -4.09 2.18 -3.21
C LEU A 78 -4.13 3.65 -2.81
N VAL A 79 -3.72 4.51 -3.75
CA VAL A 79 -3.61 5.95 -3.57
C VAL A 79 -4.71 6.64 -4.37
N ASP A 80 -5.50 7.47 -3.71
CA ASP A 80 -6.61 8.20 -4.32
C ASP A 80 -6.14 9.55 -4.84
N LEU A 81 -5.63 9.55 -6.08
CA LEU A 81 -5.19 10.75 -6.78
C LEU A 81 -6.32 11.44 -7.58
N LYS A 82 -7.58 11.08 -7.33
CA LYS A 82 -8.76 11.65 -8.03
C LYS A 82 -8.70 11.56 -9.56
N THR A 83 -8.14 10.46 -10.07
CA THR A 83 -8.14 10.14 -11.50
C THR A 83 -8.91 8.86 -11.80
N GLU A 84 -9.10 8.55 -13.07
CA GLU A 84 -9.76 7.32 -13.54
C GLU A 84 -8.91 6.05 -13.35
N PHE A 85 -7.61 6.19 -13.09
CA PHE A 85 -6.68 5.06 -12.93
C PHE A 85 -6.57 4.63 -11.47
N SER A 86 -6.36 3.33 -11.23
CA SER A 86 -5.85 2.87 -9.95
C SER A 86 -4.38 3.24 -9.80
N TRP A 87 -4.02 3.81 -8.64
CA TRP A 87 -2.64 4.09 -8.30
C TRP A 87 -2.23 3.20 -7.14
N GLY A 88 -1.27 2.31 -7.39
CA GLY A 88 -0.84 1.34 -6.39
C GLY A 88 0.42 1.80 -5.69
N LEU A 89 0.50 1.63 -4.37
CA LEU A 89 1.75 1.72 -3.62
C LEU A 89 2.56 0.44 -3.85
N ILE A 90 3.76 0.57 -4.40
CA ILE A 90 4.57 -0.57 -4.86
C ILE A 90 5.89 -0.57 -4.09
N ALA A 91 6.11 -1.66 -3.37
CA ALA A 91 7.45 -2.04 -2.93
C ALA A 91 8.18 -2.62 -4.15
N THR A 92 9.12 -1.87 -4.72
CA THR A 92 9.83 -2.32 -5.93
C THR A 92 10.58 -3.60 -5.61
N GLY A 93 10.50 -4.58 -6.51
CA GLY A 93 11.24 -5.82 -6.35
C GLY A 93 12.72 -5.55 -6.22
N ASP A 94 13.44 -6.46 -5.54
CA ASP A 94 14.89 -6.43 -5.47
C ASP A 94 15.47 -6.65 -6.87
N THR A 95 15.88 -5.55 -7.52
CA THR A 95 16.39 -5.61 -8.89
C THR A 95 17.92 -5.73 -8.94
N ASN A 96 18.61 -5.45 -7.81
CA ASN A 96 20.07 -5.29 -7.78
C ASN A 96 20.74 -5.85 -6.53
N TYR A 97 20.10 -6.80 -5.82
CA TYR A 97 20.54 -7.24 -4.48
C TYR A 97 20.61 -6.07 -3.50
N GLY A 98 19.67 -5.13 -3.65
CA GLY A 98 19.58 -3.90 -2.88
C GLY A 98 19.16 -4.20 -1.45
N SER A 99 19.94 -3.74 -0.48
CA SER A 99 19.58 -3.84 0.94
C SER A 99 18.43 -2.92 1.35
N TRP A 100 18.05 -2.00 0.46
CA TRP A 100 16.86 -1.18 0.53
C TRP A 100 16.46 -0.75 -0.88
N GLU A 101 15.16 -0.54 -1.09
CA GLU A 101 14.56 -0.32 -2.40
C GLU A 101 13.46 0.75 -2.29
N PRO A 102 13.23 1.56 -3.34
CA PRO A 102 12.26 2.65 -3.30
C PRO A 102 10.83 2.16 -3.18
N ILE A 103 9.97 3.00 -2.61
CA ILE A 103 8.53 2.87 -2.76
C ILE A 103 8.08 3.83 -3.86
N VAL A 104 7.28 3.31 -4.78
CA VAL A 104 6.71 4.08 -5.90
C VAL A 104 5.18 4.02 -5.86
N ILE A 105 4.54 4.97 -6.53
CA ILE A 105 3.09 5.07 -6.66
C ILE A 105 2.75 5.18 -8.14
N ASN A 106 2.30 4.10 -8.79
CA ASN A 106 2.15 4.07 -10.25
C ASN A 106 0.73 3.78 -10.72
N ALA A 107 0.35 4.40 -11.83
CA ALA A 107 -0.95 4.23 -12.49
C ALA A 107 -1.12 2.83 -13.07
N GLY A 108 -2.37 2.37 -13.13
CA GLY A 108 -2.72 1.05 -13.67
C GLY A 108 -2.22 -0.11 -12.83
N SER A 109 -1.55 0.16 -11.71
CA SER A 109 -1.09 -0.87 -10.77
C SER A 109 -2.14 -1.10 -9.69
N GLY A 110 -2.28 -2.36 -9.28
CA GLY A 110 -2.99 -2.75 -8.06
C GLY A 110 -2.16 -2.52 -6.79
N GLY A 111 -0.90 -2.09 -6.91
CA GLY A 111 0.06 -2.03 -5.82
C GLY A 111 0.69 -3.39 -5.52
N SER A 112 1.64 -3.42 -4.60
CA SER A 112 2.13 -4.67 -4.01
C SER A 112 1.10 -5.22 -3.03
N SER A 113 0.93 -6.53 -2.99
CA SER A 113 0.14 -7.16 -1.92
C SER A 113 0.96 -7.32 -0.65
N GLY A 114 0.29 -7.44 0.50
CA GLY A 114 0.95 -7.66 1.80
C GLY A 114 1.01 -6.45 2.72
N TYR A 115 0.34 -5.35 2.39
CA TYR A 115 0.18 -4.22 3.30
C TYR A 115 -0.84 -4.51 4.39
N SER A 116 -0.58 -4.00 5.59
CA SER A 116 -1.45 -4.12 6.75
C SER A 116 -1.28 -2.94 7.70
N ILE A 117 -2.28 -2.73 8.55
CA ILE A 117 -2.25 -1.77 9.66
C ILE A 117 -2.31 -2.56 10.95
N LYS A 118 -1.31 -2.41 11.82
CA LYS A 118 -1.26 -3.00 13.15
C LYS A 118 -2.18 -2.25 14.12
N GLY A 119 -2.49 -2.86 15.26
CA GLY A 119 -3.39 -2.28 16.27
C GLY A 119 -2.93 -0.94 16.86
N ASP A 120 -1.65 -0.59 16.71
CA ASP A 120 -1.05 0.68 17.13
C ASP A 120 -0.95 1.71 15.99
N SER A 121 -1.79 1.57 14.96
CA SER A 121 -1.81 2.39 13.74
C SER A 121 -0.54 2.29 12.89
N THR A 122 0.36 1.33 13.14
CA THR A 122 1.55 1.14 12.30
C THR A 122 1.16 0.53 10.96
N PHE A 123 1.45 1.25 9.88
CA PHE A 123 1.40 0.74 8.53
C PHE A 123 2.68 -0.02 8.19
N GLN A 124 2.56 -1.22 7.63
CA GLN A 124 3.70 -2.02 7.23
C GLN A 124 3.41 -2.86 5.98
N TRP A 125 4.48 -3.28 5.32
CA TRP A 125 4.43 -4.30 4.29
C TRP A 125 4.76 -5.69 4.86
N SER A 126 4.55 -6.74 4.07
CA SER A 126 4.70 -8.10 4.57
C SER A 126 6.16 -8.48 4.72
N GLU A 127 6.48 -8.92 5.92
CA GLU A 127 7.77 -9.51 6.26
C GLU A 127 8.08 -10.76 5.42
N SER A 128 7.06 -11.54 5.03
CA SER A 128 7.23 -12.69 4.13
C SER A 128 7.56 -12.28 2.70
N SER A 129 7.27 -11.04 2.32
CA SER A 129 7.57 -10.46 1.01
C SER A 129 8.92 -9.74 0.98
N GLY A 130 9.69 -9.79 2.07
CA GLY A 130 11.02 -9.18 2.15
C GLY A 130 11.08 -7.87 2.95
N PHE A 131 9.98 -7.42 3.54
CA PHE A 131 9.97 -6.20 4.33
C PHE A 131 10.83 -6.33 5.60
N GLY A 132 11.79 -5.42 5.79
CA GLY A 132 12.67 -5.30 6.95
C GLY A 132 12.52 -3.99 7.72
N GLY A 133 11.57 -3.14 7.32
CA GLY A 133 11.30 -1.84 7.94
C GLY A 133 11.26 -0.69 6.93
N TRP A 134 10.75 0.46 7.37
CA TRP A 134 10.71 1.67 6.55
C TRP A 134 11.99 2.49 6.71
N LEU A 135 12.36 3.16 5.63
CA LEU A 135 13.51 4.05 5.56
C LEU A 135 13.11 5.33 4.84
N VAL A 136 13.50 6.47 5.39
CA VAL A 136 13.34 7.79 4.76
C VAL A 136 14.72 8.34 4.48
N CYS A 137 14.98 8.80 3.25
CA CYS A 137 16.28 9.33 2.84
C CYS A 137 16.11 10.68 2.14
N ASP A 138 16.98 11.65 2.47
CA ASP A 138 17.18 12.81 1.60
C ASP A 138 17.85 12.33 0.30
N TRP A 139 17.11 12.38 -0.82
CA TRP A 139 17.51 11.74 -2.08
C TRP A 139 17.29 12.65 -3.30
N TYR A 140 16.99 12.07 -4.46
CA TYR A 140 17.12 12.66 -5.79
C TYR A 140 16.23 13.89 -6.06
N HIS A 141 15.08 14.02 -5.37
CA HIS A 141 14.12 15.10 -5.61
C HIS A 141 14.28 16.33 -4.70
N ASN A 142 15.42 16.46 -4.00
CA ASN A 142 15.61 17.48 -2.94
C ASN A 142 14.50 17.44 -1.86
N ALA A 143 13.91 16.27 -1.68
CA ALA A 143 12.87 15.99 -0.71
C ALA A 143 13.07 14.58 -0.15
N PRO A 144 12.66 14.32 1.11
CA PRO A 144 12.77 12.99 1.69
C PRO A 144 11.93 11.97 0.90
N GLN A 145 12.54 10.85 0.52
CA GLN A 145 11.90 9.77 -0.24
C GLN A 145 11.70 8.54 0.62
N LEU A 146 10.63 7.79 0.36
CA LEU A 146 10.29 6.57 1.08
C LEU A 146 10.93 5.36 0.42
N PHE A 147 11.59 4.56 1.25
CA PHE A 147 12.19 3.27 0.88
C PHE A 147 11.75 2.21 1.90
N TYR A 148 11.93 0.95 1.54
CA TYR A 148 11.89 -0.16 2.49
C TYR A 148 13.26 -0.82 2.58
N LEU A 149 13.60 -1.33 3.77
CA LEU A 149 14.75 -2.20 3.97
C LEU A 149 14.39 -3.61 3.52
N ASN A 150 15.24 -4.23 2.71
CA ASN A 150 15.09 -5.63 2.34
C ASN A 150 15.69 -6.52 3.43
N ARG A 151 14.84 -7.31 4.10
CA ARG A 151 15.23 -8.13 5.27
C ARG A 151 16.26 -9.22 4.96
N TYR A 152 16.44 -9.56 3.68
CA TYR A 152 17.35 -10.63 3.27
C TYR A 152 18.81 -10.18 3.19
N TYR A 153 19.07 -8.87 3.31
CA TYR A 153 20.43 -8.31 3.25
C TYR A 153 20.75 -7.45 4.48
N THR A 154 22.04 -7.35 4.78
CA THR A 154 22.52 -6.38 5.77
C THR A 154 22.65 -5.03 5.08
N ALA A 155 21.90 -4.03 5.57
CA ALA A 155 21.88 -2.71 4.97
C ALA A 155 23.00 -1.80 5.48
N THR A 156 23.78 -1.26 4.55
CA THR A 156 24.56 -0.04 4.79
C THR A 156 23.64 1.15 4.52
N ILE A 157 23.20 1.80 5.59
CA ILE A 157 22.26 2.92 5.52
C ILE A 157 23.06 4.23 5.36
N PRO A 158 22.83 5.01 4.29
CA PRO A 158 23.45 6.33 4.12
C PRO A 158 23.17 7.25 5.31
N SER A 159 24.09 8.17 5.62
CA SER A 159 23.92 9.12 6.73
C SER A 159 22.73 10.07 6.56
N SER A 160 22.30 10.29 5.31
CA SER A 160 21.11 11.08 4.98
C SER A 160 19.81 10.31 5.16
N CYS A 161 19.85 9.07 5.64
CA CYS A 161 18.68 8.24 5.83
C CYS A 161 18.35 8.02 7.32
N SER A 162 17.09 7.72 7.62
CA SER A 162 16.65 7.29 8.95
C SER A 162 15.66 6.15 8.83
N LYS A 163 15.80 5.15 9.70
CA LYS A 163 14.75 4.17 9.94
C LYS A 163 13.56 4.88 10.56
N VAL A 164 12.36 4.57 10.09
CA VAL A 164 11.12 5.20 10.60
C VAL A 164 10.03 4.16 10.83
N GLN A 165 8.99 4.56 11.56
CA GLN A 165 7.68 3.94 11.49
C GLN A 165 6.76 4.81 10.63
N LEU A 166 5.88 4.17 9.86
CA LEU A 166 4.77 4.87 9.22
C LEU A 166 3.51 4.64 10.04
N LYS A 167 2.90 5.73 10.52
CA LYS A 167 1.62 5.70 11.22
C LYS A 167 0.51 6.17 10.29
N ILE A 168 -0.65 5.55 10.40
CA ILE A 168 -1.85 6.05 9.71
C ILE A 168 -2.48 7.21 10.49
N GLU A 169 -2.97 8.20 9.75
CA GLU A 169 -3.88 9.24 10.26
C GLU A 169 -5.14 9.26 9.38
N TYR A 170 -6.29 8.84 9.93
CA TYR A 170 -7.55 8.78 9.16
C TYR A 170 -8.05 10.16 8.74
N ILE A 171 -8.71 10.20 7.58
CA ILE A 171 -9.28 11.40 6.94
C ILE A 171 -10.81 11.31 6.93
#